data_AF-A0A100WMK0-F1
#
_entry.id   AF-A0A100WMK0-F1
#
_cell.length_a   1.000
_cell.length_b   1.000
_cell.length_c   1.000
_cell.angle_alpha   90.00
_cell.angle_beta   90.00
_cell.angle_gamma   90.00
#
_symmetry.space_group_name_H-M   'P 1'
#
loop_
_entity.id
_entity.type
_entity.pdbx_description
1 polymer ?
#
loop_
_entity_poly.entity_id
_entity_poly.type
_entity_poly.pdbx_seq_one_letter_code
_entity_poly.pdbx_strand_id
1 'polypeptide(L)'
;MQLSSEHYGQSGPTTQKKPSKGDSMRDKHSRDLDDDNQVMSKQLHDVIVACADRHPGAGAHELAAYVAQYSSVSQLRSFATELISGACRAVLKDQAHGSDKPRGAEAGQRRAPRPVSVPATVRTPLPAADPRSGWQALLDGTVHVGAGEQKPLGACTVADLQFCIKDRDSGIGRLEDQISHMRHLISLMQRTHADRVAELPLRKQWRSLS
;
A
#
# COMPACT_ATOMS: atom_id res chain seq x y z
N MET A 1 -20.81 78.89 0.31
CA MET A 1 -19.62 79.74 0.00
C MET A 1 -18.81 79.89 1.28
N GLN A 2 -17.48 80.02 1.15
CA GLN A 2 -16.43 80.01 2.19
C GLN A 2 -15.99 78.58 2.58
N LEU A 3 -14.91 78.01 2.03
CA LEU A 3 -13.45 78.30 2.09
C LEU A 3 -12.83 78.08 3.48
N SER A 4 -11.94 77.08 3.55
CA SER A 4 -10.59 77.07 4.16
C SER A 4 -10.24 75.62 4.56
N SER A 5 -9.30 74.93 3.91
CA SER A 5 -7.83 75.14 3.83
C SER A 5 -7.09 74.48 5.01
N GLU A 6 -6.09 73.67 4.64
CA GLU A 6 -4.87 73.32 5.40
C GLU A 6 -5.00 72.42 6.65
N HIS A 7 -4.04 71.59 7.04
CA HIS A 7 -2.86 70.91 6.48
C HIS A 7 -2.39 69.95 7.60
N TYR A 8 -1.26 69.24 7.39
CA TYR A 8 -0.55 68.30 8.29
C TYR A 8 -1.02 66.83 8.20
N GLY A 9 -0.24 65.87 7.73
CA GLY A 9 1.22 65.79 7.57
C GLY A 9 1.82 64.96 8.70
N GLN A 10 1.79 63.62 8.56
CA GLN A 10 2.70 62.71 9.27
C GLN A 10 3.04 61.53 8.37
N SER A 11 4.16 61.66 7.67
CA SER A 11 4.88 60.58 6.99
C SER A 11 5.70 59.82 8.02
N GLY A 12 5.25 58.60 8.36
CA GLY A 12 6.02 57.65 9.17
C GLY A 12 7.14 56.98 8.35
N PRO A 13 8.22 56.51 9.00
CA PRO A 13 9.34 55.88 8.31
C PRO A 13 8.96 54.47 7.83
N THR A 14 8.84 54.31 6.50
CA THR A 14 8.69 53.01 5.84
C THR A 14 9.99 52.22 5.99
N THR A 15 10.02 51.26 6.91
CA THR A 15 11.12 50.30 7.02
C THR A 15 11.09 49.38 5.81
N GLN A 16 11.89 49.68 4.79
CA GLN A 16 12.14 48.76 3.67
C GLN A 16 12.91 47.55 4.19
N LYS A 17 12.16 46.49 4.55
CA LYS A 17 12.71 45.15 4.72
C LYS A 17 13.14 44.65 3.34
N LYS A 18 14.46 44.59 3.10
CA LYS A 18 15.05 43.87 1.96
C LYS A 18 14.52 42.43 1.97
N PRO A 19 13.88 41.94 0.88
CA PRO A 19 13.59 40.52 0.77
C PRO A 19 14.93 39.78 0.65
N SER A 20 15.21 38.94 1.65
CA SER A 20 16.34 38.01 1.64
C SER A 20 16.14 37.05 0.47
N LYS A 21 16.88 37.31 -0.60
CA LYS A 21 16.84 36.55 -1.86
C LYS A 21 17.78 35.37 -1.71
N GLY A 22 17.35 34.35 -0.97
CA GLY A 22 18.21 33.22 -0.68
C GLY A 22 17.55 32.11 0.12
N ASP A 23 16.38 31.63 -0.32
CA ASP A 23 15.86 30.32 0.12
C ASP A 23 14.70 29.78 -0.75
N SER A 24 14.60 30.22 -2.02
CA SER A 24 13.42 29.93 -2.87
C SER A 24 13.74 29.04 -4.08
N MET A 25 14.65 28.07 -3.95
CA MET A 25 14.82 27.02 -4.96
C MET A 25 14.54 25.60 -4.45
N ARG A 26 14.53 25.35 -3.14
CA ARG A 26 14.31 24.00 -2.61
C ARG A 26 12.84 23.58 -2.56
N ASP A 27 11.91 24.53 -2.44
CA ASP A 27 10.47 24.26 -2.33
C ASP A 27 9.75 24.07 -3.68
N LYS A 28 10.37 24.42 -4.81
CA LYS A 28 9.72 24.26 -6.12
C LYS A 28 9.69 22.79 -6.56
N HIS A 29 10.79 22.06 -6.37
CA HIS A 29 10.87 20.65 -6.75
C HIS A 29 9.94 19.73 -5.97
N SER A 30 9.54 20.09 -4.73
CA SER A 30 8.58 19.28 -3.97
C SER A 30 7.16 19.42 -4.51
N ARG A 31 6.76 20.62 -4.97
CA ARG A 31 5.39 20.85 -5.47
C ARG A 31 5.13 20.20 -6.82
N ASP A 32 6.09 20.25 -7.72
CA ASP A 32 5.93 19.68 -9.07
C ASP A 32 5.74 18.15 -9.02
N LEU A 33 6.38 17.46 -8.05
CA LEU A 33 6.21 16.01 -7.85
C LEU A 33 4.86 15.64 -7.24
N ASP A 34 4.32 16.49 -6.36
CA ASP A 34 3.02 16.26 -5.74
C ASP A 34 1.89 16.45 -6.76
N ASP A 35 2.00 17.44 -7.66
CA ASP A 35 1.01 17.69 -8.71
C ASP A 35 0.98 16.58 -9.77
N ASP A 36 2.14 16.12 -10.26
CA ASP A 36 2.22 15.00 -11.22
C ASP A 36 1.67 13.70 -10.61
N ASN A 37 1.95 13.45 -9.33
CA ASN A 37 1.46 12.28 -8.64
C ASN A 37 -0.06 12.36 -8.41
N GLN A 38 -0.60 13.55 -8.13
CA GLN A 38 -2.04 13.78 -8.01
C GLN A 38 -2.76 13.56 -9.35
N VAL A 39 -2.18 13.97 -10.47
CA VAL A 39 -2.71 13.73 -11.81
C VAL A 39 -2.71 12.24 -12.15
N MET A 40 -1.65 11.50 -11.83
CA MET A 40 -1.59 10.05 -12.06
C MET A 40 -2.57 9.28 -11.16
N SER A 41 -2.75 9.70 -9.90
CA SER A 41 -3.70 9.10 -8.96
C SER A 41 -5.14 9.23 -9.45
N LYS A 42 -5.48 10.39 -10.04
CA LYS A 42 -6.80 10.61 -10.66
C LYS A 42 -7.03 9.71 -11.87
N GLN A 43 -6.02 9.52 -12.72
CA GLN A 43 -6.13 8.62 -13.88
C GLN A 43 -6.38 7.16 -13.48
N LEU A 44 -5.70 6.68 -12.44
CA LEU A 44 -5.92 5.31 -11.96
C LEU A 44 -7.31 5.16 -11.31
N HIS A 45 -7.76 6.18 -10.59
CA HIS A 45 -9.13 6.21 -10.04
C HIS A 45 -10.18 6.10 -11.14
N ASP A 46 -10.03 6.85 -12.23
CA ASP A 46 -10.94 6.80 -13.38
C ASP A 46 -10.96 5.39 -14.02
N VAL A 47 -9.81 4.71 -14.08
CA VAL A 47 -9.72 3.32 -14.54
C VAL A 47 -10.45 2.35 -13.60
N ILE A 48 -10.31 2.53 -12.28
CA ILE A 48 -11.03 1.72 -11.27
C ILE A 48 -12.55 1.88 -11.43
N VAL A 49 -13.03 3.11 -11.56
CA VAL A 49 -14.46 3.39 -11.77
C VAL A 49 -14.95 2.78 -13.08
N ALA A 50 -14.22 2.97 -14.17
CA ALA A 50 -14.58 2.39 -15.47
C ALA A 50 -14.60 0.85 -15.44
N CYS A 51 -13.71 0.21 -14.67
CA CYS A 51 -13.74 -1.24 -14.49
C CYS A 51 -14.97 -1.68 -13.68
N ALA A 52 -15.35 -0.93 -12.64
CA ALA A 52 -16.50 -1.26 -11.81
C ALA A 52 -17.81 -1.15 -12.61
N ASP A 53 -17.93 -0.12 -13.44
CA ASP A 53 -19.09 0.10 -14.31
C ASP A 53 -19.22 -0.97 -15.40
N ARG A 54 -18.09 -1.44 -15.96
CA ARG A 54 -18.06 -2.49 -16.99
C ARG A 54 -18.30 -3.89 -16.45
N HIS A 55 -18.05 -4.12 -15.16
CA HIS A 55 -18.15 -5.43 -14.54
C HIS A 55 -19.04 -5.39 -13.28
N PRO A 56 -20.34 -5.08 -13.42
CA PRO A 56 -21.26 -5.01 -12.29
C PRO A 56 -21.39 -6.41 -11.65
N GLY A 57 -20.94 -6.53 -10.40
CA GLY A 57 -20.93 -7.79 -9.64
C GLY A 57 -19.57 -8.43 -9.46
N ALA A 58 -18.49 -7.88 -10.05
CA ALA A 58 -17.13 -8.34 -9.80
C ALA A 58 -16.73 -8.12 -8.33
N GLY A 59 -16.11 -9.13 -7.72
CA GLY A 59 -15.54 -9.00 -6.38
C GLY A 59 -14.30 -8.10 -6.38
N ALA A 60 -13.90 -7.60 -5.21
CA ALA A 60 -12.76 -6.68 -5.09
C ALA A 60 -11.45 -7.21 -5.73
N HIS A 61 -11.20 -8.52 -5.60
CA HIS A 61 -10.02 -9.15 -6.19
C HIS A 61 -10.10 -9.21 -7.73
N GLU A 62 -11.27 -9.53 -8.28
CA GLU A 62 -11.49 -9.56 -9.74
C GLU A 62 -11.38 -8.15 -10.32
N LEU A 63 -11.96 -7.16 -9.64
CA LEU A 63 -11.85 -5.77 -10.02
C LEU A 63 -10.40 -5.28 -10.02
N ALA A 64 -9.60 -5.66 -9.02
CA ALA A 64 -8.18 -5.36 -8.98
C ALA A 64 -7.42 -6.00 -10.16
N ALA A 65 -7.78 -7.22 -10.55
CA ALA A 65 -7.20 -7.87 -11.73
C ALA A 65 -7.55 -7.15 -13.03
N TYR A 66 -8.79 -6.70 -13.19
CA TYR A 66 -9.20 -5.90 -14.35
C TYR A 66 -8.46 -4.55 -14.39
N VAL A 67 -8.38 -3.85 -13.26
CA VAL A 67 -7.64 -2.59 -13.18
C VAL A 67 -6.17 -2.79 -13.53
N ALA A 68 -5.53 -3.86 -13.06
CA ALA A 68 -4.16 -4.18 -13.42
C ALA A 68 -4.00 -4.48 -14.93
N GLN A 69 -5.00 -5.09 -15.57
CA GLN A 69 -5.00 -5.39 -17.00
C GLN A 69 -5.17 -4.13 -17.87
N TYR A 70 -5.98 -3.17 -17.43
CA TYR A 70 -6.28 -1.94 -18.18
C TYR A 70 -5.36 -0.75 -17.84
N SER A 71 -4.57 -0.86 -16.79
CA SER A 71 -3.59 0.16 -16.40
C SER A 71 -2.23 -0.12 -17.04
N SER A 72 -1.50 0.95 -17.36
CA SER A 72 -0.10 0.82 -17.78
C SER A 72 0.79 0.43 -16.59
N VAL A 73 1.90 -0.28 -16.86
CA VAL A 73 2.87 -0.66 -15.83
C VAL A 73 3.44 0.56 -15.09
N SER A 74 3.62 1.69 -15.78
CA SER A 74 4.06 2.94 -15.17
C SER A 74 3.04 3.49 -14.17
N GLN A 75 1.74 3.51 -14.50
CA GLN A 75 0.67 3.93 -13.60
C GLN A 75 0.62 3.06 -12.34
N LEU A 76 0.69 1.74 -12.51
CA LEU A 76 0.71 0.80 -11.38
C LEU A 76 1.94 1.01 -10.48
N ARG A 77 3.12 1.25 -11.08
CA ARG A 77 4.36 1.51 -10.35
C ARG A 77 4.30 2.82 -9.58
N SER A 78 3.79 3.90 -10.17
CA SER A 78 3.62 5.19 -9.50
C SER A 78 2.67 5.06 -8.31
N PHE A 79 1.52 4.43 -8.51
CA PHE A 79 0.55 4.20 -7.43
C PHE A 79 1.13 3.35 -6.29
N ALA A 80 1.82 2.25 -6.61
CA ALA A 80 2.48 1.43 -5.60
C ALA A 80 3.57 2.22 -4.84
N THR A 81 4.32 3.07 -5.54
CA THR A 81 5.33 3.94 -4.94
C THR A 81 4.70 4.91 -3.95
N GLU A 82 3.58 5.54 -4.30
CA GLU A 82 2.84 6.44 -3.41
C GLU A 82 2.33 5.71 -2.16
N LEU A 83 1.72 4.54 -2.35
CA LEU A 83 1.15 3.72 -1.28
C LEU A 83 2.21 3.27 -0.28
N ILE A 84 3.40 2.90 -0.78
CA ILE A 84 4.54 2.48 0.05
C ILE A 84 5.28 3.69 0.66
N SER A 85 5.26 4.86 0.02
CA SER A 85 5.96 6.06 0.51
C SER A 85 5.50 6.53 1.88
N GLY A 86 4.24 6.31 2.24
CA GLY A 86 3.74 6.59 3.60
C GLY A 86 4.44 5.73 4.66
N ALA A 87 4.55 4.43 4.41
CA ALA A 87 5.24 3.49 5.30
C ALA A 87 6.75 3.79 5.37
N CYS A 88 7.39 4.07 4.25
CA CYS A 88 8.80 4.46 4.21
C CYS A 88 9.07 5.74 5.00
N ARG A 89 8.20 6.75 4.91
CA ARG A 89 8.32 7.99 5.71
C ARG A 89 8.24 7.74 7.21
N ALA A 90 7.35 6.83 7.65
CA ALA A 90 7.26 6.46 9.05
C ALA A 90 8.56 5.81 9.55
N VAL A 91 9.10 4.85 8.79
CA VAL A 91 10.38 4.17 9.12
C VAL A 91 11.54 5.16 9.15
N LEU A 92 11.65 6.06 8.16
CA LEU A 92 12.69 7.07 8.10
C LEU A 92 12.60 8.07 9.25
N LYS A 93 11.38 8.43 9.68
CA LYS A 93 11.17 9.31 10.83
C LYS A 93 11.61 8.63 12.14
N ASP A 94 11.33 7.35 12.30
CA ASP A 94 11.77 6.57 13.45
C ASP A 94 13.31 6.42 13.48
N GLN A 95 13.94 6.24 12.31
CA GLN A 95 15.41 6.25 12.20
C GLN A 95 16.01 7.63 12.51
N ALA A 96 15.39 8.71 12.03
CA ALA A 96 15.84 10.08 12.29
C ALA A 96 15.65 10.53 13.76
N HIS A 97 14.78 9.87 14.51
CA HIS A 97 14.56 10.11 15.95
C HIS A 97 15.20 9.05 16.85
N GLY A 98 15.91 8.07 16.26
CA GLY A 98 16.40 6.88 16.93
C GLY A 98 17.75 7.02 17.66
N SER A 99 18.26 8.22 17.94
CA SER A 99 19.57 8.34 18.60
C SER A 99 19.65 9.22 19.84
N ASP A 100 18.57 9.86 20.31
CA ASP A 100 18.64 10.67 21.55
C ASP A 100 17.29 10.75 22.28
N LYS A 101 16.95 9.73 23.07
CA LYS A 101 16.16 9.96 24.30
C LYS A 101 16.58 9.01 25.42
N PRO A 102 17.09 9.52 26.56
CA PRO A 102 17.28 8.72 27.74
C PRO A 102 15.93 8.42 28.38
N ARG A 103 15.78 7.17 28.80
CA ARG A 103 14.65 6.64 29.55
C ARG A 103 14.78 7.14 31.00
N GLY A 104 13.86 7.98 31.47
CA GLY A 104 13.90 8.53 32.83
C GLY A 104 12.53 9.01 33.36
N ALA A 105 12.00 8.21 34.29
CA ALA A 105 11.18 8.51 35.48
C ALA A 105 10.02 9.53 35.49
N GLU A 106 8.83 8.98 35.78
CA GLU A 106 7.84 9.31 36.83
C GLU A 106 7.18 10.69 37.04
N ALA A 107 5.89 10.58 37.39
CA ALA A 107 5.04 11.40 38.29
C ALA A 107 4.29 12.64 37.73
N GLY A 108 2.97 12.66 37.98
CA GLY A 108 2.17 13.89 37.88
C GLY A 108 0.66 13.73 37.73
N GLN A 109 -0.04 13.31 38.79
CA GLN A 109 -1.50 13.38 38.92
C GLN A 109 -2.09 14.78 38.69
N ARG A 110 -3.25 14.87 38.03
CA ARG A 110 -4.39 15.75 38.41
C ARG A 110 -5.68 15.42 37.61
N ARG A 111 -6.78 15.20 38.36
CA ARG A 111 -8.18 14.99 37.90
C ARG A 111 -8.84 16.33 37.49
N ALA A 112 -9.48 16.40 36.31
CA ALA A 112 -10.94 16.37 35.99
C ALA A 112 -11.73 17.69 36.20
N PRO A 113 -12.67 18.04 35.29
CA PRO A 113 -14.05 17.52 35.37
C PRO A 113 -14.72 17.09 34.03
N ARG A 114 -15.72 16.19 34.15
CA ARG A 114 -16.70 15.69 33.14
C ARG A 114 -17.79 16.76 32.83
N PRO A 115 -18.80 16.57 31.92
CA PRO A 115 -19.24 15.40 31.11
C PRO A 115 -19.69 15.69 29.64
N VAL A 116 -19.75 14.67 28.75
CA VAL A 116 -20.96 14.29 27.97
C VAL A 116 -20.84 12.81 27.58
N SER A 117 -21.86 12.01 27.87
CA SER A 117 -21.89 10.56 27.71
C SER A 117 -22.21 10.14 26.27
N VAL A 118 -21.24 9.51 25.60
CA VAL A 118 -21.45 8.67 24.41
C VAL A 118 -20.95 7.27 24.79
N PRO A 119 -21.66 6.16 24.51
CA PRO A 119 -21.17 4.82 24.83
C PRO A 119 -19.96 4.53 23.95
N ALA A 120 -18.79 4.87 24.49
CA ALA A 120 -17.50 4.57 23.89
C ALA A 120 -17.25 3.09 24.05
N THR A 121 -17.32 2.34 22.95
CA THR A 121 -16.60 1.08 22.82
C THR A 121 -15.19 1.33 23.30
N VAL A 122 -14.78 0.63 24.36
CA VAL A 122 -13.45 0.75 24.97
C VAL A 122 -12.44 0.47 23.87
N ARG A 123 -11.91 1.54 23.25
CA ARG A 123 -10.71 1.48 22.42
C ARG A 123 -9.57 1.29 23.39
N THR A 124 -9.35 0.05 23.80
CA THR A 124 -8.10 -0.37 24.44
C THR A 124 -6.99 0.09 23.49
N PRO A 125 -6.11 1.02 23.90
CA PRO A 125 -4.95 1.36 23.09
C PRO A 125 -4.20 0.05 22.85
N LEU A 126 -4.09 -0.35 21.58
CA LEU A 126 -3.27 -1.49 21.20
C LEU A 126 -1.89 -1.23 21.81
N PRO A 127 -1.36 -2.11 22.68
CA PRO A 127 0.01 -1.96 23.14
C PRO A 127 0.87 -1.83 21.89
N ALA A 128 1.73 -0.81 21.85
CA ALA A 128 2.65 -0.62 20.74
C ALA A 128 3.44 -1.93 20.58
N ALA A 129 3.05 -2.75 19.60
CA ALA A 129 3.69 -4.02 19.36
C ALA A 129 5.15 -3.70 19.08
N ASP A 130 6.06 -4.26 19.89
CA ASP A 130 7.48 -4.10 19.66
C ASP A 130 7.76 -4.64 18.24
N PRO A 131 8.23 -3.83 17.29
CA PRO A 131 8.51 -4.33 15.94
C PRO A 131 9.49 -5.51 15.94
N ARG A 132 10.30 -5.66 17.00
CA ARG A 132 11.16 -6.84 17.21
C ARG A 132 10.39 -8.10 17.61
N SER A 133 9.24 -7.99 18.27
CA SER A 133 8.44 -9.17 18.67
C SER A 133 7.82 -9.88 17.47
N GLY A 134 7.44 -9.12 16.42
CA GLY A 134 6.96 -9.71 15.17
C GLY A 134 8.05 -10.46 14.40
N TRP A 135 9.27 -9.90 14.38
CA TRP A 135 10.41 -10.55 13.74
C TRP A 135 10.83 -11.83 14.48
N GLN A 136 10.89 -11.80 15.81
CA GLN A 136 11.24 -12.99 16.60
C GLN A 136 10.22 -14.11 16.40
N ALA A 137 8.91 -13.80 16.42
CA ALA A 137 7.87 -14.78 16.16
C ALA A 137 8.00 -15.43 14.77
N LEU A 138 8.47 -14.68 13.77
CA LEU A 138 8.74 -15.20 12.44
C LEU A 138 9.99 -16.11 12.42
N LEU A 139 11.05 -15.76 13.14
CA LEU A 139 12.25 -16.60 13.28
C LEU A 139 11.97 -17.91 14.03
N ASP A 140 11.04 -17.88 14.98
CA ASP A 140 10.64 -19.06 15.75
C ASP A 140 9.69 -19.99 14.95
N GLY A 141 9.14 -19.50 13.83
CA GLY A 141 8.30 -20.29 12.93
C GLY A 141 9.07 -21.42 12.25
N THR A 142 8.47 -22.60 12.13
CA THR A 142 9.11 -23.79 11.55
C THR A 142 8.91 -23.89 10.04
N VAL A 143 9.97 -24.22 9.30
CA VAL A 143 9.96 -24.46 7.85
C VAL A 143 10.53 -25.83 7.51
N HIS A 144 10.07 -26.42 6.41
CA HIS A 144 10.52 -27.73 5.93
C HIS A 144 11.74 -27.57 5.01
N VAL A 145 12.87 -28.18 5.38
CA VAL A 145 14.19 -27.91 4.76
C VAL A 145 14.75 -29.10 3.97
N GLY A 146 13.92 -30.13 3.73
CA GLY A 146 14.27 -31.32 2.96
C GLY A 146 14.33 -32.59 3.80
N ALA A 147 14.26 -33.76 3.15
CA ALA A 147 14.29 -35.07 3.80
C ALA A 147 13.27 -35.29 4.96
N GLY A 148 12.17 -34.52 4.99
CA GLY A 148 11.19 -34.58 6.08
C GLY A 148 11.57 -33.75 7.30
N GLU A 149 12.70 -33.03 7.27
CA GLU A 149 13.19 -32.23 8.38
C GLU A 149 12.45 -30.89 8.48
N GLN A 150 12.14 -30.47 9.70
CA GLN A 150 11.62 -29.15 10.01
C GLN A 150 12.59 -28.42 10.94
N LYS A 151 12.88 -27.15 10.64
CA LYS A 151 13.74 -26.29 11.46
C LYS A 151 13.04 -24.97 11.75
N PRO A 152 13.26 -24.34 12.91
CA PRO A 152 12.93 -22.94 13.10
C PRO A 152 13.64 -22.10 12.03
N LEU A 153 12.97 -21.07 11.51
CA LEU A 153 13.50 -20.23 10.44
C LEU A 153 14.82 -19.54 10.84
N GLY A 154 14.94 -19.14 12.11
CA GLY A 154 16.18 -18.58 12.67
C GLY A 154 17.35 -19.56 12.72
N ALA A 155 17.11 -20.87 12.59
CA ALA A 155 18.14 -21.90 12.54
C ALA A 155 18.47 -22.37 11.12
N CYS A 156 17.82 -21.82 10.08
CA CYS A 156 18.05 -22.20 8.70
C CYS A 156 19.36 -21.62 8.17
N THR A 157 20.11 -22.47 7.46
CA THR A 157 21.25 -22.05 6.63
C THR A 157 20.78 -21.52 5.28
N VAL A 158 21.69 -20.92 4.50
CA VAL A 158 21.39 -20.50 3.11
C VAL A 158 20.92 -21.68 2.25
N ALA A 159 21.53 -22.85 2.41
CA ALA A 159 21.13 -24.05 1.67
C ALA A 159 19.71 -24.51 2.04
N ASP A 160 19.35 -24.46 3.33
CA ASP A 160 18.00 -24.77 3.80
C ASP A 160 16.96 -23.82 3.17
N LEU A 161 17.26 -22.51 3.14
CA LEU A 161 16.37 -21.51 2.54
C LEU A 161 16.25 -21.68 1.02
N GLN A 162 17.35 -21.98 0.33
CA GLN A 162 17.32 -22.27 -1.10
C GLN A 162 16.47 -23.51 -1.42
N PHE A 163 16.54 -24.55 -0.58
CA PHE A 163 15.65 -25.70 -0.68
C PHE A 163 14.19 -25.27 -0.52
N CYS A 164 13.87 -24.52 0.54
CA CYS A 164 12.51 -24.03 0.80
C CYS A 164 11.97 -23.24 -0.40
N ILE A 165 12.77 -22.33 -0.97
CA ILE A 165 12.39 -21.54 -2.15
C ILE A 165 12.07 -22.47 -3.32
N LYS A 166 12.98 -23.38 -3.65
CA LYS A 166 12.78 -24.31 -4.78
C LYS A 166 11.56 -25.22 -4.61
N ASP A 167 11.32 -25.70 -3.39
CA ASP A 167 10.13 -26.50 -3.08
C ASP A 167 8.84 -25.69 -3.27
N ARG A 168 8.83 -24.43 -2.80
CA ARG A 168 7.69 -23.52 -2.99
C ARG A 168 7.49 -23.15 -4.44
N ASP A 169 8.54 -22.84 -5.19
CA ASP A 169 8.47 -22.57 -6.63
C ASP A 169 7.89 -23.76 -7.39
N SER A 170 8.30 -24.98 -7.02
CA SER A 170 7.73 -26.20 -7.59
C SER A 170 6.25 -26.36 -7.27
N GLY A 171 5.84 -26.00 -6.04
CA GLY A 171 4.44 -25.97 -5.63
C GLY A 171 3.61 -24.93 -6.39
N ILE A 172 4.16 -23.73 -6.59
CA ILE A 172 3.56 -22.65 -7.37
C ILE A 172 3.33 -23.12 -8.82
N GLY A 173 4.36 -23.68 -9.47
CA GLY A 173 4.22 -24.18 -10.84
C GLY A 173 3.11 -25.23 -10.99
N ARG A 174 2.96 -26.15 -10.02
CA ARG A 174 1.85 -27.13 -10.02
C ARG A 174 0.48 -26.46 -9.91
N LEU A 175 0.34 -25.43 -9.09
CA LEU A 175 -0.91 -24.68 -8.96
C LEU A 175 -1.23 -23.88 -10.23
N GLU A 176 -0.22 -23.28 -10.86
CA GLU A 176 -0.36 -22.58 -12.14
C GLU A 176 -0.84 -23.53 -13.25
N ASP A 177 -0.27 -24.74 -13.33
CA ASP A 177 -0.71 -25.79 -14.25
C ASP A 177 -2.17 -26.18 -14.02
N GLN A 178 -2.58 -26.34 -12.75
CA GLN A 178 -3.97 -26.65 -12.39
C GLN A 178 -4.92 -25.53 -12.80
N ILE A 179 -4.56 -24.28 -12.52
CA ILE A 179 -5.35 -23.10 -12.91
C ILE A 179 -5.48 -23.04 -14.44
N SER A 180 -4.38 -23.24 -15.16
CA SER A 180 -4.35 -23.28 -16.62
C SER A 180 -5.30 -24.37 -17.17
N HIS A 181 -5.26 -25.57 -16.57
CA HIS A 181 -6.17 -26.65 -16.93
C HIS A 181 -7.64 -26.30 -16.67
N MET A 182 -7.97 -25.74 -15.50
CA MET A 182 -9.35 -25.31 -15.21
C MET A 182 -9.84 -24.22 -16.17
N ARG A 183 -9.00 -23.24 -16.50
CA ARG A 183 -9.30 -22.21 -17.51
C ARG A 183 -9.57 -22.83 -18.88
N HIS A 184 -8.78 -23.83 -19.27
CA HIS A 184 -9.00 -24.55 -20.52
C HIS A 184 -10.34 -25.31 -20.52
N LEU A 185 -10.69 -25.99 -19.42
CA LEU A 185 -11.98 -26.67 -19.27
C LEU A 185 -13.15 -25.69 -19.36
N ILE A 186 -13.07 -24.54 -18.70
CA ILE A 186 -14.08 -23.47 -18.79
C ILE A 186 -14.25 -23.02 -20.24
N SER A 187 -13.15 -22.77 -20.95
CA SER A 187 -13.21 -22.38 -22.37
C SER A 187 -13.86 -23.45 -23.24
N LEU A 188 -13.60 -24.73 -22.99
CA LEU A 188 -14.24 -25.83 -23.73
C LEU A 188 -15.73 -25.90 -23.44
N MET A 189 -16.14 -25.80 -22.17
CA MET A 189 -17.55 -25.81 -21.76
C MET A 189 -18.34 -24.69 -22.43
N GLN A 190 -17.75 -23.49 -22.48
CA GLN A 190 -18.34 -22.34 -23.15
C GLN A 190 -18.53 -22.56 -24.66
N ARG A 191 -17.56 -23.21 -25.34
CA ARG A 191 -17.64 -23.50 -26.78
C ARG A 191 -18.63 -24.60 -27.12
N THR A 192 -18.76 -25.61 -26.27
CA THR A 192 -19.68 -26.75 -26.49
C THR A 192 -21.05 -26.55 -25.84
N HIS A 193 -21.27 -25.43 -25.16
CA HIS A 193 -22.47 -25.18 -24.34
C HIS A 193 -22.74 -26.29 -23.32
N ALA A 194 -21.68 -26.86 -22.73
CA ALA A 194 -21.80 -27.86 -21.68
C ALA A 194 -21.97 -27.18 -20.33
N ASP A 195 -22.92 -27.64 -19.52
CA ASP A 195 -23.14 -27.12 -18.17
C ASP A 195 -22.19 -27.76 -17.16
N ARG A 196 -21.67 -28.97 -17.47
CA ARG A 196 -20.75 -29.72 -16.61
C ARG A 196 -19.51 -30.19 -17.36
N VAL A 197 -18.38 -30.27 -16.67
CA VAL A 197 -17.12 -30.84 -17.22
C VAL A 197 -17.31 -32.28 -17.71
N ALA A 198 -18.18 -33.06 -17.06
CA ALA A 198 -18.48 -34.44 -17.44
C ALA A 198 -19.23 -34.57 -18.79
N GLU A 199 -19.82 -33.48 -19.28
CA GLU A 199 -20.53 -33.43 -20.57
C GLU A 199 -19.59 -33.05 -21.72
N LEU A 200 -18.34 -32.68 -21.42
CA LEU A 200 -17.34 -32.39 -22.45
C LEU A 200 -17.01 -33.67 -23.24
N PRO A 201 -16.67 -33.53 -24.54
CA PRO A 201 -16.24 -34.65 -25.36
C PRO A 201 -14.96 -35.29 -24.80
N LEU A 202 -14.66 -36.52 -25.22
CA LEU A 202 -13.44 -37.21 -24.76
C LEU A 202 -12.19 -36.39 -25.10
N ARG A 203 -11.17 -36.39 -24.22
CA ARG A 203 -9.94 -35.59 -24.36
C ARG A 203 -9.26 -35.69 -25.73
N LYS A 204 -9.38 -36.84 -26.40
CA LYS A 204 -8.84 -37.06 -27.77
C LYS A 204 -9.46 -36.12 -28.81
N GLN A 205 -10.68 -35.63 -28.56
CA GLN A 205 -11.47 -34.78 -29.45
C GLN A 205 -11.30 -33.27 -29.14
N TRP A 206 -10.55 -32.90 -28.09
CA TRP A 206 -10.38 -31.48 -27.73
C TRP A 206 -9.53 -30.70 -28.74
N ARG A 207 -8.61 -31.37 -29.43
CA ARG A 207 -7.71 -30.72 -30.41
C ARG A 207 -8.43 -30.19 -31.65
N SER A 208 -9.60 -30.73 -31.98
CA SER A 208 -10.42 -30.21 -33.07
C SER A 208 -11.31 -29.03 -32.65
N LEU A 209 -11.37 -28.76 -31.34
CA LEU A 209 -12.20 -27.70 -30.74
C LEU A 209 -11.36 -26.52 -30.22
N SER A 210 -10.04 -26.66 -30.16
CA SER A 210 -9.08 -25.63 -29.74
C SER A 210 -8.73 -24.69 -30.87
#